data_AF-A0A6J4XHS5-F1
#
_entry.id   AF-A0A6J4XHS5-F1
#
_cell.length_a   1.000
_cell.length_b   1.000
_cell.length_c   1.000
_cell.angle_alpha   90.00
_cell.angle_beta   90.00
_cell.angle_gamma   90.00
#
_symmetry.space_group_name_H-M   'P 1'
#
loop_
_entity.id
_entity.type
_entity.pdbx_description
1 polymer ?
#
loop_
_entity_poly.entity_id
_entity_poly.type
_entity_poly.pdbx_seq_one_letter_code
_entity_poly.pdbx_strand_id
1 'polypeptide(L)'
;MSTESVLKDKAVLVVDDEPDILDSIAEQLDMCRLYRAKDYEIALQLMAGFSFDIVILDVMGVRGFELLKKSVSKGFPTVMLTAHALTPEALKESIKLGAVSFLPKEMMAELDTYLADVITGSKKMVWKNLLDKLSEYFDRQFGADWKEKDDFFKKFEEELTIVKDEPNADKP
;
A
#
# COMPACT_ATOMS: atom_id res chain seq x y z
N MET A 1 -18.25 -9.85 -5.13
CA MET A 1 -17.17 -10.82 -5.40
C MET A 1 -16.49 -11.12 -4.07
N SER A 2 -16.01 -12.35 -3.83
CA SER A 2 -15.23 -12.64 -2.62
C SER A 2 -13.79 -12.17 -2.80
N THR A 3 -13.11 -11.80 -1.72
CA THR A 3 -11.69 -11.40 -1.71
C THR A 3 -10.83 -12.45 -2.45
N GLU A 4 -11.04 -13.73 -2.14
CA GLU A 4 -10.35 -14.85 -2.79
C GLU A 4 -10.51 -14.83 -4.31
N SER A 5 -11.72 -14.56 -4.83
CA SER A 5 -11.95 -14.51 -6.28
C SER A 5 -11.24 -13.36 -6.99
N VAL A 6 -10.99 -12.25 -6.28
CA VAL A 6 -10.29 -11.07 -6.81
C VAL A 6 -8.78 -11.30 -6.86
N LEU A 7 -8.25 -11.97 -5.83
CA LEU A 7 -6.81 -12.19 -5.66
C LEU A 7 -6.30 -13.46 -6.34
N LYS A 8 -7.18 -14.41 -6.65
CA LYS A 8 -6.78 -15.68 -7.26
C LYS A 8 -5.89 -15.49 -8.48
N ASP A 9 -4.78 -16.24 -8.51
CA ASP A 9 -3.76 -16.26 -9.57
C ASP A 9 -3.00 -14.93 -9.78
N LYS A 10 -3.24 -13.89 -8.98
CA LYS A 10 -2.53 -12.61 -9.07
C LYS A 10 -1.06 -12.80 -8.74
N ALA A 11 -0.19 -12.19 -9.55
CA ALA A 11 1.24 -12.21 -9.32
C ALA A 11 1.61 -11.14 -8.29
N VAL A 12 2.07 -11.56 -7.10
CA VAL A 12 2.38 -10.66 -5.99
C VAL A 12 3.85 -10.82 -5.62
N LEU A 13 4.60 -9.71 -5.62
CA LEU A 13 5.94 -9.66 -5.06
C LEU A 13 5.89 -9.13 -3.62
N VAL A 14 6.52 -9.83 -2.69
CA VAL A 14 6.67 -9.39 -1.29
C VAL A 14 8.15 -9.26 -0.97
N VAL A 15 8.53 -8.11 -0.42
CA VAL A 15 9.92 -7.80 -0.07
C VAL A 15 10.01 -7.38 1.39
N ASP A 16 10.63 -8.21 2.21
CA ASP A 16 10.77 -8.00 3.66
C ASP A 16 11.99 -8.79 4.14
N ASP A 17 12.85 -8.21 4.98
CA ASP A 17 14.05 -8.89 5.48
C ASP A 17 13.74 -9.91 6.59
N GLU A 18 12.52 -9.91 7.14
CA GLU A 18 12.06 -10.84 8.16
C GLU A 18 11.41 -12.09 7.52
N PRO A 19 12.04 -13.29 7.61
CA PRO A 19 11.50 -14.51 7.00
C PRO A 19 10.11 -14.90 7.51
N ASP A 20 9.84 -14.67 8.80
CA ASP A 20 8.56 -14.98 9.43
C ASP A 20 7.41 -14.14 8.84
N ILE A 21 7.69 -12.89 8.45
CA ILE A 21 6.72 -12.02 7.76
C ILE A 21 6.46 -12.55 6.35
N LEU A 22 7.52 -12.92 5.62
CA LEU A 22 7.39 -13.52 4.29
C LEU A 22 6.57 -14.82 4.30
N ASP A 23 6.76 -15.66 5.32
CA ASP A 23 6.00 -16.90 5.50
C ASP A 23 4.54 -16.61 5.85
N SER A 24 4.28 -15.70 6.80
CA SER A 24 2.93 -15.30 7.19
C SER A 24 2.11 -14.73 6.02
N ILE A 25 2.72 -13.86 5.21
CA ILE A 25 2.05 -13.28 4.02
C ILE A 25 1.76 -14.38 2.99
N ALA A 26 2.61 -15.39 2.89
CA ALA A 26 2.40 -16.45 1.94
C ALA A 26 1.34 -17.47 2.35
N GLU A 27 1.18 -17.72 3.64
CA GLU A 27 0.04 -18.47 4.14
C GLU A 27 -1.27 -17.72 3.87
N GLN A 28 -1.27 -16.41 4.05
CA GLN A 28 -2.46 -15.59 3.85
C GLN A 28 -2.83 -15.36 2.39
N LEU A 29 -1.83 -15.30 1.50
CA LEU A 29 -2.01 -15.07 0.07
C LEU A 29 -1.79 -16.35 -0.74
N ASP A 30 -2.15 -17.52 -0.19
CA ASP A 30 -1.96 -18.83 -0.80
C ASP A 30 -2.70 -19.00 -2.15
N MET A 31 -3.76 -18.21 -2.36
CA MET A 31 -4.51 -18.13 -3.63
C MET A 31 -3.75 -17.35 -4.73
N CYS A 32 -2.69 -16.62 -4.39
CA CYS A 32 -1.89 -15.81 -5.30
C CYS A 32 -0.65 -16.57 -5.82
N ARG A 33 -0.05 -16.06 -6.90
CA ARG A 33 1.28 -16.47 -7.35
C ARG A 33 2.32 -15.60 -6.67
N LEU A 34 2.83 -16.06 -5.53
CA LEU A 34 3.72 -15.28 -4.69
C LEU A 34 5.20 -15.39 -5.10
N TYR A 35 5.85 -14.25 -5.17
CA TYR A 35 7.29 -14.09 -5.33
C TYR A 35 7.81 -13.40 -4.07
N ARG A 36 8.92 -13.92 -3.52
CA ARG A 36 9.48 -13.43 -2.26
C ARG A 36 10.89 -12.94 -2.47
N ALA A 37 11.23 -11.82 -1.86
CA ALA A 37 12.59 -11.32 -1.76
C ALA A 37 12.88 -10.91 -0.32
N LYS A 38 14.06 -11.26 0.18
CA LYS A 38 14.49 -10.88 1.53
C LYS A 38 15.38 -9.63 1.55
N ASP A 39 15.72 -9.12 0.39
CA ASP A 39 16.64 -8.02 0.22
C ASP A 39 16.35 -7.27 -1.08
N TYR A 40 16.97 -6.10 -1.18
CA TYR A 40 16.82 -5.18 -2.28
C TYR A 40 17.31 -5.78 -3.61
N GLU A 41 18.43 -6.47 -3.60
CA GLU A 41 19.08 -7.03 -4.78
C GLU A 41 18.18 -8.07 -5.46
N ILE A 42 17.62 -9.01 -4.69
CA ILE A 42 16.68 -10.02 -5.19
C ILE A 42 15.40 -9.33 -5.70
N ALA A 43 14.88 -8.35 -4.98
CA ALA A 43 13.69 -7.61 -5.39
C ALA A 43 13.88 -6.91 -6.75
N LEU A 44 15.03 -6.27 -6.97
CA LEU A 44 15.35 -5.66 -8.26
C LEU A 44 15.44 -6.68 -9.40
N GLN A 45 16.05 -7.84 -9.15
CA GLN A 45 16.13 -8.90 -10.15
C GLN A 45 14.74 -9.41 -10.52
N LEU A 46 13.87 -9.63 -9.53
CA LEU A 46 12.49 -10.05 -9.76
C LEU A 46 11.70 -9.00 -10.53
N MET A 47 11.77 -7.73 -10.14
CA MET A 47 11.13 -6.61 -10.86
C MET A 47 11.70 -6.37 -12.28
N ALA A 48 12.88 -6.91 -12.59
CA ALA A 48 13.44 -6.85 -13.94
C ALA A 48 12.95 -8.00 -14.83
N GLY A 49 12.73 -9.19 -14.27
CA GLY A 49 12.37 -10.40 -15.02
C GLY A 49 10.88 -10.71 -15.09
N PHE A 50 10.08 -10.16 -14.18
CA PHE A 50 8.65 -10.47 -14.06
C PHE A 50 7.78 -9.22 -14.04
N SER A 51 6.48 -9.41 -14.25
CA SER A 51 5.45 -8.40 -14.04
C SER A 51 4.58 -8.81 -12.86
N PHE A 52 4.17 -7.83 -12.06
CA PHE A 52 3.38 -8.05 -10.85
C PHE A 52 2.08 -7.27 -10.92
N ASP A 53 1.00 -7.88 -10.46
CA ASP A 53 -0.26 -7.20 -10.21
C ASP A 53 -0.14 -6.29 -8.97
N ILE A 54 0.64 -6.72 -7.96
CA ILE A 54 0.90 -5.98 -6.72
C ILE A 54 2.35 -6.22 -6.28
N VAL A 55 3.00 -5.17 -5.78
CA VAL A 55 4.27 -5.24 -5.05
C VAL A 55 4.04 -4.76 -3.61
N ILE A 56 4.49 -5.54 -2.63
CA ILE A 56 4.44 -5.23 -1.20
C ILE A 56 5.88 -5.05 -0.71
N LEU A 57 6.17 -3.91 -0.10
CA LEU A 57 7.53 -3.55 0.33
C LEU A 57 7.55 -3.18 1.82
N ASP A 58 8.45 -3.78 2.58
CA ASP A 58 8.86 -3.18 3.85
C ASP A 58 9.62 -1.88 3.59
N VAL A 59 9.42 -0.92 4.50
CA VAL A 59 10.08 0.37 4.50
C VAL A 59 11.53 0.23 4.96
N MET A 60 11.77 -0.50 6.06
CA MET A 60 13.11 -0.69 6.62
C MET A 60 13.70 -2.05 6.21
N GLY A 61 15.00 -2.26 6.47
CA GLY A 61 15.72 -3.50 6.15
C GLY A 61 16.05 -3.70 4.67
N VAL A 62 15.12 -3.37 3.76
CA VAL A 62 15.23 -3.63 2.32
C VAL A 62 15.37 -2.38 1.46
N ARG A 63 15.61 -1.21 2.06
CA ARG A 63 15.60 0.11 1.38
C ARG A 63 14.27 0.37 0.66
N GLY A 64 13.16 0.24 1.39
CA GLY A 64 11.80 0.25 0.84
C GLY A 64 11.46 1.43 -0.06
N PHE A 65 11.86 2.66 0.31
CA PHE A 65 11.58 3.84 -0.52
C PHE A 65 12.35 3.86 -1.84
N GLU A 66 13.54 3.27 -1.89
CA GLU A 66 14.26 3.10 -3.16
C GLU A 66 13.57 2.06 -4.04
N LEU A 67 13.13 0.94 -3.45
CA LEU A 67 12.34 -0.06 -4.17
C LEU A 67 11.02 0.51 -4.66
N LEU A 68 10.34 1.33 -3.87
CA LEU A 68 9.09 1.99 -4.24
C LEU A 68 9.28 2.84 -5.51
N LYS A 69 10.33 3.68 -5.56
CA LYS A 69 10.66 4.47 -6.76
C LYS A 69 10.82 3.58 -7.99
N LYS A 70 11.52 2.45 -7.85
CA LYS A 70 11.76 1.51 -8.96
C LYS A 70 10.49 0.79 -9.39
N SER A 71 9.71 0.30 -8.42
CA SER A 71 8.44 -0.39 -8.64
C SER A 71 7.42 0.50 -9.35
N VAL A 72 7.21 1.71 -8.84
CA VAL A 72 6.30 2.70 -9.42
C VAL A 72 6.77 3.14 -10.81
N SER A 73 8.07 3.33 -11.03
CA SER A 73 8.60 3.67 -12.37
C SER A 73 8.34 2.59 -13.42
N LYS A 74 8.14 1.34 -12.99
CA LYS A 74 7.75 0.21 -13.83
C LYS A 74 6.23 0.05 -13.98
N GLY A 75 5.45 0.88 -13.30
CA GLY A 75 3.99 0.87 -13.35
C GLY A 75 3.34 -0.15 -12.41
N PHE A 76 4.07 -0.73 -11.46
CA PHE A 76 3.49 -1.69 -10.53
C PHE A 76 2.72 -1.00 -9.40
N PRO A 77 1.46 -1.38 -9.13
CA PRO A 77 0.75 -0.99 -7.92
C PRO A 77 1.55 -1.44 -6.69
N THR A 78 1.99 -0.48 -5.87
CA THR A 78 2.92 -0.76 -4.77
C THR A 78 2.35 -0.35 -3.42
N VAL A 79 2.26 -1.32 -2.51
CA VAL A 79 1.82 -1.16 -1.12
C VAL A 79 3.04 -1.15 -0.22
N MET A 80 3.17 -0.15 0.64
CA MET A 80 4.17 -0.16 1.71
C MET A 80 3.59 -0.90 2.92
N LEU A 81 4.36 -1.75 3.57
CA LEU A 81 3.96 -2.52 4.75
C LEU A 81 5.02 -2.37 5.84
N THR A 82 4.76 -1.76 6.99
CA THR A 82 5.82 -1.50 7.98
C THR A 82 5.38 -1.66 9.43
N ALA A 83 6.29 -2.11 10.30
CA ALA A 83 6.06 -2.09 11.74
C ALA A 83 6.58 -0.79 12.39
N HIS A 84 7.82 -0.38 12.10
CA HIS A 84 8.48 0.68 12.87
C HIS A 84 8.57 2.04 12.16
N ALA A 85 8.23 2.12 10.87
CA ALA A 85 8.30 3.38 10.11
C ALA A 85 6.91 4.03 9.93
N LEU A 86 5.97 3.74 10.84
CA LEU A 86 4.63 4.34 10.81
C LEU A 86 4.67 5.77 11.36
N THR A 87 5.11 6.72 10.52
CA THR A 87 5.15 8.16 10.86
C THR A 87 4.48 9.01 9.77
N PRO A 88 4.06 10.26 10.09
CA PRO A 88 3.52 11.18 9.09
C PRO A 88 4.47 11.42 7.92
N GLU A 89 5.78 11.50 8.19
CA GLU A 89 6.80 11.73 7.16
C GLU A 89 6.92 10.54 6.20
N ALA A 90 6.95 9.32 6.74
CA ALA A 90 7.01 8.10 5.93
C ALA A 90 5.74 7.90 5.10
N LEU A 91 4.57 8.15 5.69
CA LEU A 91 3.29 8.15 5.00
C LEU A 91 3.28 9.17 3.85
N LYS A 92 3.68 10.42 4.12
CA LYS A 92 3.78 11.49 3.12
C LYS A 92 4.73 11.14 1.99
N GLU A 93 5.91 10.62 2.31
CA GLU A 93 6.90 10.21 1.31
C GLU A 93 6.34 9.08 0.44
N SER A 94 5.67 8.08 1.02
CA SER A 94 5.08 6.98 0.26
C SER A 94 4.04 7.46 -0.77
N ILE A 95 3.17 8.41 -0.38
CA ILE A 95 2.16 9.00 -1.26
C ILE A 95 2.84 9.74 -2.41
N LYS A 96 3.83 10.60 -2.09
CA LYS A 96 4.59 11.38 -3.08
C LYS A 96 5.32 10.50 -4.09
N LEU A 97 5.87 9.37 -3.63
CA LEU A 97 6.57 8.42 -4.48
C LEU A 97 5.64 7.51 -5.29
N GLY A 98 4.32 7.64 -5.09
CA GLY A 98 3.32 6.99 -5.94
C GLY A 98 2.77 5.68 -5.41
N ALA A 99 3.04 5.32 -4.15
CA ALA A 99 2.43 4.16 -3.49
C ALA A 99 0.89 4.22 -3.61
N VAL A 100 0.27 3.05 -3.66
CA VAL A 100 -1.20 2.92 -3.67
C VAL A 100 -1.78 2.79 -2.27
N SER A 101 -0.96 2.37 -1.29
CA SER A 101 -1.33 2.25 0.11
C SER A 101 -0.09 2.19 1.02
N PHE A 102 -0.27 2.41 2.32
CA PHE A 102 0.75 2.33 3.38
C PHE A 102 0.14 1.68 4.64
N LEU A 103 0.44 0.40 4.86
CA LEU A 103 -0.17 -0.41 5.90
C LEU A 103 0.81 -0.67 7.06
N PRO A 104 0.37 -0.58 8.32
CA PRO A 104 1.11 -1.18 9.42
C PRO A 104 1.11 -2.71 9.32
N LYS A 105 2.21 -3.36 9.75
CA LYS A 105 2.28 -4.82 9.89
C LYS A 105 1.20 -5.36 10.84
N GLU A 106 0.71 -4.56 11.80
CA GLU A 106 -0.43 -4.92 12.67
C GLU A 106 -1.74 -5.18 11.91
N MET A 107 -1.90 -4.60 10.72
CA MET A 107 -3.08 -4.79 9.87
C MET A 107 -2.93 -5.98 8.90
N MET A 108 -1.84 -6.76 9.00
CA MET A 108 -1.60 -7.90 8.13
C MET A 108 -2.71 -8.95 8.20
N ALA A 109 -3.38 -9.14 9.35
CA ALA A 109 -4.45 -10.13 9.47
C ALA A 109 -5.58 -9.97 8.43
N GLU A 110 -5.75 -8.77 7.86
CA GLU A 110 -6.73 -8.47 6.79
C GLU A 110 -6.05 -8.03 5.48
N LEU A 111 -4.76 -8.35 5.29
CA LEU A 111 -3.96 -7.98 4.12
C LEU A 111 -4.67 -8.32 2.80
N ASP A 112 -5.23 -9.53 2.68
CA ASP A 112 -6.02 -9.97 1.53
C ASP A 112 -7.14 -8.98 1.16
N THR A 113 -7.87 -8.50 2.17
CA THR A 113 -8.96 -7.53 1.99
C THR A 113 -8.40 -6.19 1.49
N TYR A 114 -7.30 -5.70 2.07
CA TYR A 114 -6.64 -4.48 1.60
C TYR A 114 -6.12 -4.61 0.16
N LEU A 115 -5.57 -5.76 -0.21
CA LEU A 115 -5.09 -6.00 -1.56
C LEU A 115 -6.24 -6.09 -2.56
N ALA A 116 -7.37 -6.70 -2.19
CA ALA A 116 -8.56 -6.72 -3.04
C ALA A 116 -9.11 -5.30 -3.28
N ASP A 117 -9.11 -4.44 -2.27
CA ASP A 117 -9.44 -3.02 -2.40
C ASP A 117 -8.46 -2.29 -3.34
N VAL A 118 -7.17 -2.62 -3.29
CA VAL A 118 -6.16 -2.06 -4.22
C VAL A 118 -6.42 -2.47 -5.68
N ILE A 119 -6.88 -3.69 -5.92
CA ILE A 119 -7.17 -4.19 -7.28
C ILE A 119 -8.49 -3.64 -7.82
N THR A 120 -9.52 -3.56 -6.98
CA THR A 120 -10.90 -3.27 -7.41
C THR A 120 -11.28 -1.80 -7.23
N GLY A 121 -10.64 -1.12 -6.27
CA GLY A 121 -10.94 0.24 -5.88
C GLY A 121 -10.11 1.28 -6.66
N SER A 122 -10.58 2.52 -6.60
CA SER A 122 -9.75 3.64 -7.04
C SER A 122 -8.68 3.97 -6.00
N LYS A 123 -7.51 4.42 -6.44
CA LYS A 123 -6.42 4.86 -5.56
C LYS A 123 -6.90 5.86 -4.49
N LYS A 124 -7.82 6.77 -4.84
CA LYS A 124 -8.41 7.72 -3.88
C LYS A 124 -9.22 7.03 -2.78
N MET A 125 -10.06 6.05 -3.16
CA MET A 125 -10.86 5.30 -2.19
C MET A 125 -9.98 4.49 -1.23
N VAL A 126 -8.93 3.85 -1.74
CA VAL A 126 -7.97 3.10 -0.92
C VAL A 126 -7.30 4.01 0.11
N TRP A 127 -6.79 5.17 -0.32
CA TRP A 127 -6.16 6.13 0.59
C TRP A 127 -7.13 6.70 1.62
N LYS A 128 -8.37 7.01 1.22
CA LYS A 128 -9.40 7.49 2.14
C LYS A 128 -9.70 6.47 3.23
N ASN A 129 -10.00 5.22 2.85
CA ASN A 129 -10.31 4.15 3.79
C ASN A 129 -9.14 3.88 4.75
N LEU A 130 -7.91 3.95 4.24
CA LEU A 130 -6.71 3.78 5.04
C LEU A 130 -6.54 4.94 6.04
N LEU A 131 -6.65 6.19 5.59
CA LEU A 131 -6.51 7.35 6.47
C LEU A 131 -7.58 7.35 7.56
N ASP A 132 -8.83 6.98 7.25
CA ASP A 132 -9.91 6.86 8.24
C ASP A 132 -9.53 5.83 9.32
N LYS A 133 -8.96 4.67 8.93
CA LYS A 133 -8.50 3.63 9.87
C LYS A 133 -7.26 4.04 10.69
N LEU A 134 -6.32 4.75 10.07
CA LEU A 134 -5.09 5.19 10.74
C LEU A 134 -5.27 6.45 11.59
N SER A 135 -6.35 7.20 11.39
CA SER A 135 -6.55 8.50 12.08
C SER A 135 -6.49 8.33 13.59
N GLU A 136 -7.16 7.33 14.18
CA GLU A 136 -7.10 7.13 15.64
C GLU A 136 -5.68 6.86 16.16
N TYR A 137 -4.88 6.07 15.42
CA TYR A 137 -3.49 5.81 15.80
C TYR A 137 -2.65 7.09 15.71
N PHE A 138 -2.73 7.80 14.58
CA PHE A 138 -1.92 8.99 14.35
C PHE A 138 -2.32 10.14 15.28
N ASP A 139 -3.61 10.30 15.57
CA ASP A 139 -4.11 11.34 16.48
C ASP A 139 -3.59 11.12 17.91
N ARG A 140 -3.52 9.86 18.35
CA ARG A 140 -2.96 9.51 19.67
C ARG A 140 -1.45 9.72 19.74
N GLN A 141 -0.71 9.39 18.69
CA GLN A 141 0.75 9.44 18.69
C GLN A 141 1.33 10.82 18.35
N PHE A 142 0.70 11.54 17.42
CA PHE A 142 1.22 12.80 16.85
C PHE A 142 0.31 14.00 17.12
N GLY A 143 -0.84 13.78 17.77
CA GLY A 143 -1.86 14.80 18.07
C GLY A 143 -2.91 14.89 16.96
N ALA A 144 -4.17 15.13 17.32
CA ALA A 144 -5.31 15.15 16.38
C ALA A 144 -5.21 16.19 15.26
N ASP A 145 -4.30 17.15 15.38
CA ASP A 145 -4.02 18.20 14.40
C ASP A 145 -2.81 17.89 13.50
N TRP A 146 -2.27 16.65 13.52
CA TRP A 146 -1.09 16.26 12.74
C TRP A 146 -1.25 16.51 11.23
N LYS A 147 -2.47 16.30 10.69
CA LYS A 147 -2.79 16.60 9.29
C LYS A 147 -2.88 18.09 9.04
N GLU A 148 -3.45 18.84 9.97
CA GLU A 148 -3.62 20.29 9.84
C GLU A 148 -2.28 21.04 9.96
N LYS A 149 -1.32 20.47 10.67
CA LYS A 149 0.03 21.02 10.80
C LYS A 149 0.87 20.91 9.53
N ASP A 150 0.45 20.11 8.55
CA ASP A 150 1.20 19.88 7.32
C ASP A 150 0.36 20.19 6.07
N ASP A 151 0.77 21.22 5.32
CA ASP A 151 0.09 21.67 4.10
C ASP A 151 -0.09 20.57 3.03
N PHE A 152 0.76 19.55 3.03
CA PHE A 152 0.58 18.40 2.13
C PHE A 152 -0.65 17.59 2.51
N PHE A 153 -0.81 17.26 3.79
CA PHE A 153 -1.91 16.41 4.24
C PHE A 153 -3.25 17.14 4.11
N LYS A 154 -3.30 18.45 4.39
CA LYS A 154 -4.46 19.30 4.11
C LYS A 154 -4.93 19.17 2.65
N LYS A 155 -4.02 19.44 1.70
CA LYS A 155 -4.33 19.39 0.26
C LYS A 155 -4.71 17.98 -0.19
N PHE A 156 -4.01 16.97 0.33
CA PHE A 156 -4.29 15.58 0.01
C PHE A 156 -5.69 15.16 0.48
N GLU A 157 -6.11 15.53 1.69
CA GLU A 157 -7.47 15.24 2.17
C GLU A 157 -8.56 15.97 1.37
N GLU A 158 -8.31 17.21 0.97
CA GLU A 158 -9.19 17.96 0.04
C GLU A 158 -9.34 17.20 -1.29
N GLU A 159 -8.23 16.72 -1.87
CA GLU A 159 -8.25 15.92 -3.12
C GLU A 159 -9.03 14.60 -3.00
N LEU A 160 -9.05 14.01 -1.80
CA LEU A 160 -9.81 12.79 -1.49
C LEU A 160 -11.30 13.06 -1.25
N THR A 161 -11.69 14.26 -0.81
CA THR A 161 -13.08 14.63 -0.50
C THR A 161 -13.89 15.17 -1.67
N ILE A 162 -13.25 15.66 -2.74
CA ILE A 162 -13.91 16.19 -3.96
C ILE A 162 -14.80 15.14 -4.71
N VAL A 163 -14.85 13.89 -4.27
CA VAL A 163 -15.63 12.79 -4.91
C VAL A 163 -17.14 12.81 -4.56
N LYS A 164 -17.70 13.93 -4.06
CA LYS A 164 -19.14 14.00 -3.73
C LYS A 164 -20.06 14.64 -4.78
N ASP A 165 -19.56 15.23 -5.86
CA ASP A 165 -20.43 15.90 -6.85
C ASP A 165 -19.98 15.71 -8.30
N GLU A 166 -19.99 14.47 -8.81
CA GLU A 166 -20.37 14.28 -10.22
C GLU A 166 -21.76 13.65 -10.25
N PRO A 167 -22.84 14.42 -10.47
CA PRO A 167 -24.10 13.83 -10.87
C PRO A 167 -23.83 13.07 -12.16
N ASN A 168 -24.16 11.77 -12.15
CA ASN A 168 -24.19 10.92 -13.33
C ASN A 168 -25.04 11.64 -14.39
N ALA A 169 -24.38 12.35 -15.31
CA ALA A 169 -25.03 12.98 -16.43
C ALA A 169 -25.44 11.84 -17.35
N ASP A 170 -26.68 11.39 -17.15
CA ASP A 170 -27.45 10.64 -18.14
C ASP A 170 -27.18 11.28 -19.51
N LYS A 171 -26.42 10.58 -20.34
CA LYS A 171 -26.33 10.91 -21.75
C LYS A 171 -27.57 10.31 -22.42
N PRO A 172 -28.39 11.13 -23.09
CA PRO A 172 -29.41 10.62 -24.00
C PRO A 172 -28.76 9.89 -25.19
#